data_AF-A0ABD3SFX1-F1
#
_entry.id   AF-A0ABD3SFX1-F1
#
_cell.length_a   1.000
_cell.length_b   1.000
_cell.length_c   1.000
_cell.angle_alpha   90.00
_cell.angle_beta   90.00
_cell.angle_gamma   90.00
#
_symmetry.space_group_name_H-M   'P 1'
#
loop_
_entity.id
_entity.type
_entity.pdbx_description
1 polymer ?
#
loop_
_entity_poly.entity_id
_entity_poly.type
_entity_poly.pdbx_seq_one_letter_code
_entity_poly.pdbx_strand_id
1 'polypeptide(L)'
;MGLPREWNGARNIVVAISSFAFALANYAWQYAHPTTAMQLLASMERSSSSLSVIGHNGRPTLIDFWAPWCPNCRLIAPTLRAVEREYGDRVNFVLVNADVGENWPLIRLFGVDAIPHLALVDGNGYVETALIGPVSRNVLRADIDAMLDDGWHGGGDCDGGGDGDGVVGTRDGGGDGGYAASSSSSSSSSTIATTVCRDDLPYVMYDAFGNRPEGRRVDFVDR
;
A
#
# COMPACT_ATOMS: atom_id res chain seq x y z
N MET A 1 35.75 -11.67 54.70
CA MET A 1 34.62 -11.58 55.65
C MET A 1 33.34 -11.93 54.90
N GLY A 2 32.86 -13.17 55.04
CA GLY A 2 31.57 -13.58 54.49
C GLY A 2 30.46 -13.15 55.43
N LEU A 3 29.46 -12.44 54.92
CA LEU A 3 28.28 -12.07 55.69
C LEU A 3 27.53 -13.35 56.13
N PRO A 4 26.94 -13.38 57.34
CA PRO A 4 26.25 -14.57 57.86
C PRO A 4 25.12 -15.00 56.91
N ARG A 5 24.85 -16.32 56.82
CA ARG A 5 23.89 -16.92 55.86
C ARG A 5 22.50 -16.28 55.92
N GLU A 6 22.09 -15.77 57.07
CA GLU A 6 20.84 -15.04 57.30
C GLU A 6 20.71 -13.72 56.51
N TRP A 7 21.82 -13.02 56.26
CA TRP A 7 21.87 -11.74 55.53
C TRP A 7 21.65 -11.91 54.02
N ASN A 8 22.11 -13.03 53.45
CA ASN A 8 21.91 -13.33 52.03
C ASN A 8 20.46 -13.78 51.74
N GLY A 9 19.81 -14.46 52.69
CA GLY A 9 18.40 -14.82 52.59
C GLY A 9 17.50 -13.59 52.54
N ALA A 10 17.70 -12.64 53.45
CA ALA A 10 16.95 -11.39 53.48
C ALA A 10 17.10 -10.57 52.18
N ARG A 11 18.32 -10.45 51.66
CA ARG A 11 18.58 -9.77 50.37
C ARG A 11 17.87 -10.45 49.20
N ASN A 12 17.92 -11.77 49.11
CA ASN A 12 17.26 -12.51 48.03
C ASN A 12 15.73 -12.38 48.09
N ILE A 13 15.16 -12.37 49.30
CA ILE A 13 13.72 -12.16 49.50
C ILE A 13 13.31 -10.76 49.06
N VAL A 14 14.06 -9.73 49.44
CA VAL A 14 13.78 -8.35 49.02
C VAL A 14 13.83 -8.21 47.51
N VAL A 15 14.84 -8.80 46.85
CA VAL A 15 14.95 -8.80 45.38
C VAL A 15 13.75 -9.52 44.76
N ALA A 16 13.39 -10.71 45.24
CA ALA A 16 12.26 -11.47 44.72
C ALA A 16 10.91 -10.72 44.84
N ILE A 17 10.65 -10.11 46.00
CA ILE A 17 9.44 -9.33 46.25
C ILE A 17 9.42 -8.08 45.35
N SER A 18 10.56 -7.39 45.23
CA SER A 18 10.64 -6.18 44.40
C SER A 18 10.42 -6.47 42.91
N SER A 19 10.99 -7.56 42.38
CA SER A 19 10.80 -7.98 40.99
C SER A 19 9.37 -8.41 40.72
N PHE A 20 8.73 -9.13 41.67
CA PHE A 20 7.34 -9.53 41.54
C PHE A 20 6.39 -8.33 41.59
N ALA A 21 6.60 -7.41 42.52
CA ALA A 21 5.83 -6.17 42.61
C ALA A 21 6.00 -5.31 41.35
N PHE A 22 7.22 -5.19 40.81
CA PHE A 22 7.47 -4.48 39.57
C PHE A 22 6.81 -5.17 38.38
N ALA A 23 6.86 -6.51 38.30
CA ALA A 23 6.18 -7.27 37.25
C ALA A 23 4.65 -7.10 37.31
N LEU A 24 4.05 -7.13 38.51
CA LEU A 24 2.63 -6.87 38.69
C LEU A 24 2.27 -5.42 38.36
N ALA A 25 3.11 -4.45 38.73
CA ALA A 25 2.90 -3.05 38.37
C ALA A 25 3.01 -2.83 36.86
N ASN A 26 3.99 -3.45 36.20
CA ASN A 26 4.13 -3.39 34.73
C ASN A 26 2.95 -4.10 34.04
N TYR A 27 2.53 -5.26 34.55
CA TYR A 27 1.39 -6.01 34.06
C TYR A 27 0.09 -5.20 34.20
N ALA A 28 -0.14 -4.60 35.38
CA ALA A 28 -1.27 -3.72 35.63
C ALA A 28 -1.20 -2.44 34.78
N TRP A 29 0.00 -1.89 34.56
CA TRP A 29 0.19 -0.72 33.70
C TRP A 29 -0.10 -1.03 32.23
N GLN A 30 0.38 -2.16 31.72
CA GLN A 30 0.06 -2.65 30.36
C GLN A 30 -1.42 -2.99 30.21
N TYR A 31 -2.07 -3.48 31.27
CA TYR A 31 -3.51 -3.77 31.27
C TYR A 31 -4.37 -2.50 31.32
N ALA A 32 -3.95 -1.50 32.10
CA ALA A 32 -4.64 -0.22 32.22
C ALA A 32 -4.40 0.72 31.02
N HIS A 33 -3.32 0.51 30.25
CA HIS A 33 -2.98 1.28 29.06
C HIS A 33 -2.95 0.37 27.82
N PRO A 34 -4.12 -0.04 27.28
CA PRO A 34 -4.15 -0.66 25.96
C PRO A 34 -3.54 0.34 24.96
N THR A 35 -2.56 -0.13 24.19
CA THR A 35 -1.84 0.59 23.14
C THR A 35 -2.76 1.57 22.38
N THR A 36 -2.49 2.87 22.52
CA THR A 36 -3.22 4.02 21.93
C THR A 36 -3.44 3.94 20.42
N ALA A 37 -2.67 3.11 19.72
CA ALA A 37 -2.85 2.79 18.31
C ALA A 37 -4.24 2.22 17.98
N MET A 38 -4.90 1.52 18.91
CA MET A 38 -6.20 0.92 18.64
C MET A 38 -7.36 1.92 18.70
N GLN A 39 -7.31 2.83 19.67
CA GLN A 39 -8.20 3.99 19.66
C GLN A 39 -7.95 4.88 18.44
N LEU A 40 -6.70 4.98 18.00
CA LEU A 40 -6.33 5.74 16.82
C LEU A 40 -6.93 5.12 15.55
N LEU A 41 -6.73 3.83 15.29
CA LEU A 41 -7.30 3.14 14.12
C LEU A 41 -8.83 3.21 14.12
N ALA A 42 -9.47 2.94 15.25
CA ALA A 42 -10.92 3.08 15.38
C ALA A 42 -11.41 4.53 15.20
N SER A 43 -10.60 5.53 15.56
CA SER A 43 -10.93 6.94 15.32
C SER A 43 -10.78 7.33 13.85
N MET A 44 -9.74 6.81 13.19
CA MET A 44 -9.46 7.05 11.77
C MET A 44 -10.51 6.36 10.89
N GLU A 45 -10.92 5.14 11.22
CA GLU A 45 -12.02 4.45 10.55
C GLU A 45 -13.31 5.28 10.62
N ARG A 46 -13.65 5.79 11.81
CA ARG A 46 -14.82 6.67 11.99
C ARG A 46 -14.73 8.01 11.25
N SER A 47 -13.52 8.54 11.03
CA SER A 47 -13.32 9.80 10.30
C SER A 47 -13.01 9.60 8.82
N SER A 48 -12.88 8.36 8.35
CA SER A 48 -12.47 8.04 6.99
C SER A 48 -13.58 8.33 5.97
N SER A 49 -13.20 8.52 4.72
CA SER A 49 -14.13 8.73 3.62
C SER A 49 -14.98 7.48 3.35
N SER A 50 -16.20 7.66 2.84
CA SER A 50 -17.03 6.53 2.41
C SER A 50 -16.45 5.87 1.17
N LEU A 51 -16.61 4.54 1.03
CA LEU A 51 -16.17 3.80 -0.16
C LEU A 51 -16.73 4.38 -1.48
N SER A 52 -17.90 5.00 -1.42
CA SER A 52 -18.53 5.65 -2.57
C SER A 52 -17.80 6.88 -3.11
N VAL A 53 -16.74 7.39 -2.46
CA VAL A 53 -15.97 8.51 -3.02
C VAL A 53 -14.98 8.07 -4.08
N ILE A 54 -14.63 6.77 -4.09
CA ILE A 54 -13.64 6.21 -4.99
C ILE A 54 -14.14 6.33 -6.44
N GLY A 55 -13.33 6.93 -7.31
CA GLY A 55 -13.69 7.15 -8.72
C GLY A 55 -14.74 8.23 -8.98
N HIS A 56 -15.26 8.90 -7.93
CA HIS A 56 -16.36 9.85 -8.07
C HIS A 56 -15.96 11.33 -7.90
N ASN A 57 -14.92 11.62 -7.11
CA ASN A 57 -14.48 12.99 -6.85
C ASN A 57 -13.15 13.37 -7.53
N GLY A 58 -12.62 12.49 -8.40
CA GLY A 58 -11.37 12.69 -9.12
C GLY A 58 -10.12 12.69 -8.25
N ARG A 59 -10.25 12.43 -6.93
CA ARG A 59 -9.12 12.38 -6.01
C ARG A 59 -8.62 10.94 -5.87
N PRO A 60 -7.30 10.71 -5.87
CA PRO A 60 -6.76 9.41 -5.52
C PRO A 60 -7.19 9.01 -4.11
N THR A 61 -7.31 7.70 -3.88
CA THR A 61 -7.78 7.11 -2.64
C THR A 61 -6.80 6.08 -2.12
N LEU A 62 -6.41 6.21 -0.86
CA LEU A 62 -5.70 5.19 -0.13
C LEU A 62 -6.68 4.42 0.75
N ILE A 63 -6.72 3.10 0.60
CA ILE A 63 -7.57 2.20 1.37
C ILE A 63 -6.68 1.34 2.28
N ASP A 64 -6.87 1.41 3.59
CA ASP A 64 -6.16 0.58 4.58
C ASP A 64 -7.09 -0.51 5.13
N PHE A 65 -6.77 -1.76 4.81
CA PHE A 65 -7.42 -2.93 5.39
C PHE A 65 -6.69 -3.34 6.67
N TRP A 66 -7.36 -3.18 7.81
CA TRP A 66 -6.79 -3.39 9.13
C TRP A 66 -7.69 -4.26 10.01
N ALA A 67 -7.21 -4.72 11.17
CA ALA A 67 -8.05 -5.41 12.16
C ALA A 67 -7.57 -5.17 13.60
N PRO A 68 -8.45 -5.27 14.62
CA PRO A 68 -8.10 -5.04 16.02
C PRO A 68 -7.05 -6.02 16.56
N TRP A 69 -7.07 -7.26 16.06
CA TRP A 69 -6.13 -8.31 16.45
C TRP A 69 -4.76 -8.20 15.78
N CYS A 70 -4.59 -7.31 14.79
CA CYS A 70 -3.39 -7.18 13.98
C CYS A 70 -2.32 -6.28 14.65
N PRO A 71 -1.18 -6.83 15.11
CA PRO A 71 -0.14 -6.04 15.76
C PRO A 71 0.56 -5.09 14.79
N ASN A 72 0.80 -5.53 13.55
CA ASN A 72 1.47 -4.71 12.53
C ASN A 72 0.63 -3.51 12.11
N CYS A 73 -0.70 -3.65 12.11
CA CYS A 73 -1.63 -2.55 11.87
C CYS A 73 -1.49 -1.46 12.93
N ARG A 74 -1.29 -1.85 14.21
CA ARG A 74 -1.02 -0.90 15.29
C ARG A 74 0.31 -0.16 15.13
N LEU A 75 1.32 -0.81 14.54
CA LEU A 75 2.63 -0.19 14.29
C LEU A 75 2.57 0.90 13.20
N ILE A 76 1.77 0.69 12.15
CA ILE A 76 1.66 1.65 11.04
C ILE A 76 0.67 2.78 11.31
N ALA A 77 -0.30 2.60 12.21
CA ALA A 77 -1.31 3.61 12.57
C ALA A 77 -0.77 5.06 12.76
N PRO A 78 0.32 5.33 13.53
CA PRO A 78 0.84 6.68 13.67
C PRO A 78 1.46 7.24 12.38
N THR A 79 2.02 6.38 11.54
CA THR A 79 2.53 6.76 10.21
C THR A 79 1.36 7.15 9.32
N LEU A 80 0.33 6.30 9.23
CA LEU A 80 -0.85 6.54 8.40
C LEU A 80 -1.57 7.82 8.83
N ARG A 81 -1.79 8.04 10.13
CA ARG A 81 -2.42 9.27 10.63
C ARG A 81 -1.67 10.53 10.24
N ALA A 82 -0.35 10.47 10.23
CA ALA A 82 0.45 11.65 9.95
C ALA A 82 0.51 11.95 8.44
N VAL A 83 0.42 10.93 7.60
CA VAL A 83 0.22 11.09 6.14
C VAL A 83 -1.19 11.58 5.84
N GLU A 84 -2.21 11.05 6.51
CA GLU A 84 -3.61 11.54 6.40
C GLU A 84 -3.71 13.04 6.71
N ARG A 85 -3.02 13.53 7.74
CA ARG A 85 -3.00 14.97 8.07
C ARG A 85 -2.31 15.84 7.03
N GLU A 86 -1.38 15.28 6.26
CA GLU A 86 -0.60 16.01 5.28
C GLU A 86 -1.27 16.02 3.90
N TYR A 87 -1.91 14.92 3.53
CA TYR A 87 -2.49 14.72 2.21
C TYR A 87 -4.02 14.69 2.18
N GLY A 88 -4.69 14.77 3.33
CA GLY A 88 -6.15 14.62 3.46
C GLY A 88 -6.99 15.63 2.67
N ASP A 89 -6.40 16.74 2.21
CA ASP A 89 -7.05 17.70 1.32
C ASP A 89 -6.99 17.29 -0.17
N ARG A 90 -6.04 16.43 -0.55
CA ARG A 90 -5.78 15.98 -1.94
C ARG A 90 -6.09 14.50 -2.17
N VAL A 91 -5.93 13.65 -1.16
CA VAL A 91 -6.11 12.19 -1.21
C VAL A 91 -7.23 11.76 -0.28
N ASN A 92 -8.12 10.88 -0.73
CA ASN A 92 -9.12 10.28 0.15
C ASN A 92 -8.45 9.18 0.99
N PHE A 93 -8.78 9.09 2.28
CA PHE A 93 -8.34 8.00 3.14
C PHE A 93 -9.56 7.18 3.54
N VAL A 94 -9.51 5.87 3.28
CA VAL A 94 -10.57 4.92 3.63
C VAL A 94 -9.96 3.84 4.50
N LEU A 95 -10.54 3.59 5.68
CA LEU A 95 -10.09 2.50 6.54
C LEU A 95 -11.18 1.44 6.59
N VAL A 96 -10.79 0.19 6.39
CA VAL A 96 -11.71 -0.96 6.33
C VAL A 96 -11.29 -1.96 7.38
N ASN A 97 -12.14 -2.19 8.38
CA ASN A 97 -11.92 -3.23 9.36
C ASN A 97 -12.24 -4.61 8.77
N ALA A 98 -11.21 -5.44 8.60
CA ALA A 98 -11.29 -6.78 8.04
C ALA A 98 -11.93 -7.83 8.98
N ASP A 99 -12.10 -7.50 10.27
CA ASP A 99 -12.78 -8.36 11.24
C ASP A 99 -14.31 -8.30 11.12
N VAL A 100 -14.82 -7.28 10.42
CA VAL A 100 -16.26 -7.00 10.27
C VAL A 100 -16.84 -7.72 9.06
N GLY A 101 -17.85 -8.56 9.30
CA GLY A 101 -18.52 -9.42 8.31
C GLY A 101 -19.00 -8.71 7.04
N GLU A 102 -19.52 -7.50 7.17
CA GLU A 102 -20.04 -6.72 6.03
C GLU A 102 -18.94 -6.30 5.03
N ASN A 103 -17.67 -6.23 5.46
CA ASN A 103 -16.56 -5.79 4.62
C ASN A 103 -15.94 -6.92 3.77
N TRP A 104 -16.33 -8.18 3.99
CA TRP A 104 -15.74 -9.34 3.31
C TRP A 104 -15.87 -9.34 1.79
N PRO A 105 -16.99 -8.89 1.19
CA PRO A 105 -17.06 -8.73 -0.27
C PRO A 105 -15.98 -7.80 -0.79
N LEU A 106 -15.72 -6.69 -0.10
CA LEU A 106 -14.69 -5.71 -0.46
C LEU A 106 -13.27 -6.29 -0.32
N ILE A 107 -13.00 -7.01 0.77
CA ILE A 107 -11.72 -7.69 1.01
C ILE A 107 -11.40 -8.66 -0.13
N ARG A 108 -12.40 -9.44 -0.58
CA ARG A 108 -12.24 -10.34 -1.74
C ARG A 108 -12.03 -9.57 -3.04
N LEU A 109 -12.75 -8.46 -3.21
CA LEU A 109 -12.66 -7.60 -4.40
C LEU A 109 -11.25 -7.07 -4.62
N PHE A 110 -10.62 -6.61 -3.54
CA PHE A 110 -9.27 -6.05 -3.54
C PHE A 110 -8.18 -7.13 -3.42
N GLY A 111 -8.54 -8.42 -3.38
CA GLY A 111 -7.56 -9.51 -3.27
C GLY A 111 -6.73 -9.44 -1.98
N VAL A 112 -7.34 -9.05 -0.87
CA VAL A 112 -6.63 -8.84 0.40
C VAL A 112 -6.38 -10.18 1.10
N ASP A 113 -5.16 -10.71 0.91
CA ASP A 113 -4.73 -11.99 1.50
C ASP A 113 -3.97 -11.86 2.83
N ALA A 114 -3.52 -10.65 3.17
CA ALA A 114 -2.78 -10.36 4.40
C ALA A 114 -3.01 -8.90 4.83
N ILE A 115 -2.94 -8.63 6.13
CA ILE A 115 -3.07 -7.28 6.70
C ILE A 115 -1.83 -6.87 7.52
N PRO A 116 -1.48 -5.57 7.59
CA PRO A 116 -2.13 -4.45 6.91
C PRO A 116 -1.95 -4.51 5.39
N HIS A 117 -2.97 -4.08 4.64
CA HIS A 117 -2.95 -4.00 3.18
C HIS A 117 -3.38 -2.58 2.80
N LEU A 118 -2.49 -1.84 2.14
CA LEU A 118 -2.77 -0.49 1.67
C LEU A 118 -2.97 -0.54 0.16
N ALA A 119 -4.21 -0.43 -0.31
CA ALA A 119 -4.51 -0.33 -1.73
C ALA A 119 -4.52 1.14 -2.15
N LEU A 120 -3.79 1.47 -3.21
CA LEU A 120 -3.71 2.80 -3.79
C LEU A 120 -4.56 2.82 -5.05
N VAL A 121 -5.57 3.68 -5.07
CA VAL A 121 -6.58 3.77 -6.12
C VAL A 121 -6.56 5.17 -6.74
N ASP A 122 -6.52 5.26 -8.06
CA ASP A 122 -6.49 6.56 -8.74
C ASP A 122 -7.82 7.34 -8.61
N GLY A 123 -7.85 8.55 -9.18
CA GLY A 123 -9.05 9.39 -9.19
C GLY A 123 -10.22 8.85 -10.02
N ASN A 124 -9.97 7.87 -10.90
CA ASN A 124 -10.96 7.20 -11.73
C ASN A 124 -11.51 5.91 -11.08
N GLY A 125 -10.92 5.49 -9.95
CA GLY A 125 -11.32 4.31 -9.23
C GLY A 125 -10.56 3.04 -9.63
N TYR A 126 -9.43 3.15 -10.33
CA TYR A 126 -8.59 2.00 -10.67
C TYR A 126 -7.53 1.75 -9.60
N VAL A 127 -7.34 0.48 -9.21
CA VAL A 127 -6.25 0.12 -8.29
C VAL A 127 -4.93 0.20 -9.06
N GLU A 128 -3.97 0.98 -8.57
CA GLU A 128 -2.66 1.19 -9.21
C GLU A 128 -1.58 0.30 -8.57
N THR A 129 -1.56 0.25 -7.24
CA THR A 129 -0.61 -0.59 -6.50
C THR A 129 -1.16 -0.96 -5.12
N ALA A 130 -0.53 -1.93 -4.48
CA ALA A 130 -0.85 -2.35 -3.13
C ALA A 130 0.43 -2.59 -2.31
N LEU A 131 0.43 -2.11 -1.06
CA LEU A 131 1.51 -2.30 -0.12
C LEU A 131 1.04 -3.24 1.00
N ILE A 132 1.75 -4.35 1.19
CA ILE A 132 1.39 -5.36 2.19
C ILE A 132 2.41 -5.32 3.33
N GLY A 133 1.92 -5.16 4.56
CA GLY A 133 2.74 -5.14 5.77
C GLY A 133 3.09 -3.72 6.28
N PRO A 134 3.95 -3.63 7.32
CA PRO A 134 4.31 -2.36 7.93
C PRO A 134 5.19 -1.54 6.98
N VAL A 135 4.64 -0.44 6.47
CA VAL A 135 5.33 0.47 5.54
C VAL A 135 5.86 1.70 6.27
N SER A 136 7.01 2.21 5.84
CA SER A 136 7.58 3.45 6.38
C SER A 136 6.88 4.68 5.80
N ARG A 137 6.95 5.81 6.53
CA ARG A 137 6.40 7.09 6.07
C ARG A 137 6.95 7.52 4.72
N ASN A 138 8.24 7.33 4.48
CA ASN A 138 8.89 7.83 3.26
C ASN A 138 8.42 7.07 2.02
N VAL A 139 8.25 5.75 2.15
CA VAL A 139 7.68 4.92 1.08
C VAL A 139 6.24 5.35 0.81
N LEU A 140 5.43 5.46 1.87
CA LEU A 140 4.03 5.85 1.74
C LEU A 140 3.85 7.25 1.10
N ARG A 141 4.72 8.20 1.45
CA ARG A 141 4.75 9.52 0.82
C ARG A 141 5.13 9.44 -0.65
N ALA A 142 6.19 8.72 -0.98
CA ALA A 142 6.65 8.59 -2.36
C ALA A 142 5.56 8.01 -3.27
N ASP A 143 4.85 6.98 -2.80
CA ASP A 143 3.76 6.37 -3.57
C ASP A 143 2.55 7.32 -3.72
N ILE A 144 2.23 8.08 -2.66
CA ILE A 144 1.16 9.09 -2.73
C ILE A 144 1.54 10.28 -3.62
N ASP A 145 2.79 10.74 -3.56
CA ASP A 145 3.29 11.82 -4.40
C ASP A 145 3.24 11.40 -5.87
N ALA A 146 3.62 10.15 -6.19
CA ALA A 146 3.48 9.59 -7.53
C ALA A 146 2.02 9.64 -8.02
N MET A 147 1.06 9.23 -7.18
CA MET A 147 -0.37 9.32 -7.54
C MET A 147 -0.89 10.75 -7.76
N LEU A 148 -0.22 11.76 -7.22
CA LEU A 148 -0.63 13.17 -7.32
C LEU A 148 0.06 13.92 -8.46
N ASP A 149 1.32 13.58 -8.74
CA ASP A 149 2.12 14.17 -9.81
C ASP A 149 1.70 13.62 -11.17
N ASP A 150 1.34 12.33 -11.19
CA ASP A 150 0.78 11.70 -12.36
C ASP A 150 -0.69 12.13 -12.46
N GLY A 151 -1.00 13.08 -13.35
CA GLY A 151 -2.33 13.19 -13.94
C GLY A 151 -2.63 11.94 -14.77
N TRP A 152 -2.59 10.76 -14.13
CA TRP A 152 -2.54 9.44 -14.74
C TRP A 152 -3.81 9.21 -15.56
N HIS A 153 -3.71 9.54 -16.84
CA HIS A 153 -4.45 8.82 -17.86
C HIS A 153 -3.95 7.38 -17.77
N GLY A 154 -4.74 6.52 -17.11
CA GLY A 154 -4.58 5.08 -17.23
C GLY A 154 -4.43 4.73 -18.71
N GLY A 155 -3.26 4.17 -19.04
CA GLY A 155 -2.84 3.98 -20.42
C GLY A 155 -1.80 5.01 -20.84
N GLY A 156 -0.57 4.85 -20.37
CA GLY A 156 0.51 4.87 -21.35
C GLY A 156 0.24 3.67 -22.24
N ASP A 157 -0.41 3.90 -23.38
CA ASP A 157 -0.60 2.87 -24.38
C ASP A 157 0.75 2.19 -24.59
N CYS A 158 0.77 0.88 -24.40
CA CYS A 158 1.89 0.06 -24.88
C CYS A 158 1.88 -0.01 -26.42
N ASP A 159 1.02 0.78 -27.08
CA ASP A 159 1.04 0.99 -28.51
C ASP A 159 2.32 1.74 -28.89
N GLY A 160 3.37 0.95 -29.12
CA GLY A 160 4.30 1.23 -30.18
C GLY A 160 3.51 1.38 -31.48
N GLY A 161 3.04 2.59 -31.76
CA GLY A 161 2.19 2.88 -32.91
C GLY A 161 1.81 4.35 -32.94
N GLY A 162 2.73 5.19 -33.42
CA GLY A 162 2.48 6.63 -33.56
C GLY A 162 3.52 7.30 -34.43
N ASP A 163 3.32 7.19 -35.75
CA ASP A 163 3.94 8.00 -36.78
C ASP A 163 3.92 9.50 -36.41
N GLY A 164 5.07 10.16 -36.52
CA GLY A 164 5.21 11.58 -36.21
C GLY A 164 6.52 12.12 -36.73
N ASP A 165 6.48 12.61 -37.96
CA ASP A 165 7.55 13.25 -38.72
C ASP A 165 8.47 14.18 -37.89
N GLY A 166 9.75 13.80 -37.82
CA GLY A 166 10.83 14.59 -37.23
C GLY A 166 12.14 14.33 -37.97
N VAL A 167 12.33 15.05 -39.08
CA VAL A 167 13.47 14.94 -40.00
C VAL A 167 14.80 15.31 -39.34
N VAL A 168 15.74 14.36 -39.26
CA VAL A 168 17.21 14.51 -39.42
C VAL A 168 17.74 13.11 -39.77
N GLY A 169 18.48 12.76 -40.81
CA GLY A 169 19.21 13.47 -41.85
C GLY A 169 20.44 12.61 -42.23
N THR A 170 20.36 11.87 -43.36
CA THR A 170 21.46 11.15 -44.08
C THR A 170 22.03 9.88 -43.38
N ARG A 171 22.40 8.77 -44.04
CA ARG A 171 22.94 8.53 -45.39
C ARG A 171 22.85 7.01 -45.74
N ASP A 172 22.41 6.75 -46.97
CA ASP A 172 22.73 5.69 -47.95
C ASP A 172 23.18 4.26 -47.53
N GLY A 173 22.50 3.24 -48.09
CA GLY A 173 23.19 2.06 -48.66
C GLY A 173 22.64 0.65 -48.37
N GLY A 174 21.63 0.22 -49.15
CA GLY A 174 21.55 -1.10 -49.83
C GLY A 174 21.58 -2.46 -49.06
N GLY A 175 20.58 -3.31 -49.36
CA GLY A 175 20.82 -4.74 -49.61
C GLY A 175 20.27 -5.76 -48.61
N ASP A 176 19.14 -6.36 -48.99
CA ASP A 176 18.85 -7.81 -48.98
C ASP A 176 18.66 -8.57 -47.65
N GLY A 177 17.40 -8.96 -47.40
CA GLY A 177 16.96 -10.35 -47.15
C GLY A 177 17.47 -11.10 -45.91
N GLY A 178 16.53 -11.57 -45.07
CA GLY A 178 16.78 -12.75 -44.23
C GLY A 178 16.06 -12.75 -42.89
N TYR A 179 14.93 -13.45 -42.85
CA TYR A 179 14.37 -13.99 -41.61
C TYR A 179 15.32 -15.06 -41.04
N ALA A 180 15.85 -14.81 -39.85
CA ALA A 180 15.76 -15.71 -38.68
C ALA A 180 16.94 -15.57 -37.71
N ALA A 181 16.55 -15.60 -36.44
CA ALA A 181 17.29 -16.05 -35.28
C ALA A 181 18.35 -15.13 -34.66
N SER A 182 17.94 -14.65 -33.49
CA SER A 182 18.66 -14.77 -32.22
C SER A 182 19.63 -13.67 -31.80
N SER A 183 19.32 -13.19 -30.58
CA SER A 183 20.24 -12.91 -29.50
C SER A 183 21.05 -11.61 -29.51
N SER A 184 21.18 -11.13 -28.28
CA SER A 184 22.24 -10.27 -27.73
C SER A 184 22.03 -8.75 -27.85
N SER A 185 21.63 -8.20 -26.69
CA SER A 185 22.29 -7.10 -25.99
C SER A 185 22.92 -5.97 -26.83
N SER A 186 22.40 -4.76 -26.62
CA SER A 186 23.30 -3.61 -26.52
C SER A 186 22.87 -2.71 -25.37
N SER A 187 23.74 -2.67 -24.37
CA SER A 187 23.72 -1.74 -23.26
C SER A 187 24.02 -0.35 -23.79
N SER A 188 23.18 0.62 -23.47
CA SER A 188 23.58 2.03 -23.43
C SER A 188 22.95 2.63 -22.19
N SER A 189 23.81 3.01 -21.25
CA SER A 189 23.43 3.68 -20.01
C SER A 189 22.82 5.04 -20.32
N SER A 190 21.50 5.09 -20.26
CA SER A 190 20.70 6.27 -20.00
C SER A 190 19.64 5.79 -19.04
N THR A 191 19.52 6.43 -17.88
CA THR A 191 18.57 6.09 -16.82
C THR A 191 17.20 5.77 -17.42
N ILE A 192 16.91 4.50 -17.64
CA ILE A 192 15.60 4.04 -18.09
C ILE A 192 14.74 4.21 -16.84
N ALA A 193 13.95 5.27 -16.80
CA ALA A 193 12.72 5.21 -16.05
C ALA A 193 11.96 4.04 -16.68
N THR A 194 12.04 2.87 -16.05
CA THR A 194 11.27 1.71 -16.48
C THR A 194 9.83 2.08 -16.17
N THR A 195 9.15 2.66 -17.15
CA THR A 195 7.70 2.68 -17.17
C THR A 195 7.29 1.21 -17.18
N VAL A 196 6.94 0.69 -16.01
CA VAL A 196 6.41 -0.66 -15.88
C VAL A 196 5.05 -0.64 -16.54
N CYS A 197 4.89 -1.41 -17.62
CA CYS A 197 3.61 -1.58 -18.29
C CYS A 197 2.60 -2.17 -17.29
N ARG A 198 1.38 -1.63 -17.28
CA ARG A 198 0.31 -2.09 -16.37
C ARG A 198 0.02 -3.59 -16.52
N ASP A 199 0.27 -4.15 -17.70
CA ASP A 199 0.11 -5.58 -18.01
C ASP A 199 1.27 -6.48 -17.53
N ASP A 200 2.43 -5.89 -17.19
CA ASP A 200 3.58 -6.60 -16.61
C ASP A 200 3.54 -6.61 -15.06
N LEU A 201 2.56 -5.92 -14.46
CA LEU A 201 2.33 -6.04 -13.02
C LEU A 201 1.78 -7.43 -12.72
N PRO A 202 2.36 -8.18 -11.77
CA PRO A 202 1.96 -9.56 -11.45
C PRO A 202 0.54 -9.66 -10.86
N TYR A 203 -0.13 -8.53 -10.65
CA TYR A 203 -1.49 -8.42 -10.15
C TYR A 203 -2.38 -7.82 -11.25
N VAL A 204 -3.31 -8.60 -11.77
CA VAL A 204 -4.39 -8.10 -12.64
C VAL A 204 -5.20 -7.10 -11.82
N MET A 205 -5.02 -5.81 -12.07
CA MET A 205 -5.64 -4.76 -11.27
C MET A 205 -7.09 -4.55 -11.69
N TYR A 206 -8.00 -4.75 -10.74
CA TYR A 206 -9.43 -4.46 -10.89
C TYR A 206 -9.70 -2.97 -10.65
N ASP A 207 -10.86 -2.46 -11.08
CA ASP A 207 -11.39 -1.22 -10.51
C ASP A 207 -11.76 -1.45 -9.02
N ALA A 208 -12.01 -0.37 -8.28
CA ALA A 208 -12.42 -0.43 -6.88
C ALA A 208 -13.77 -1.14 -6.66
N PHE A 209 -14.47 -1.49 -7.75
CA PHE A 209 -15.72 -2.23 -7.78
C PHE A 209 -15.53 -3.69 -8.26
N GLY A 210 -14.30 -4.14 -8.49
CA GLY A 210 -13.96 -5.51 -8.87
C GLY A 210 -14.17 -5.87 -10.33
N ASN A 211 -14.28 -4.90 -11.23
CA ASN A 211 -14.30 -5.17 -12.67
C ASN A 211 -12.89 -5.15 -13.24
N ARG A 212 -12.62 -6.08 -14.16
CA ARG A 212 -11.37 -6.07 -14.92
C ARG A 212 -11.40 -4.89 -15.89
N PRO A 213 -10.37 -4.05 -15.98
CA PRO A 213 -10.30 -3.01 -16.99
C PRO A 213 -10.11 -3.69 -18.36
N GLU A 214 -11.20 -3.92 -19.06
CA GLU A 214 -11.13 -4.22 -20.48
C GLU A 214 -10.86 -2.91 -21.22
N GLY A 215 -9.77 -2.88 -22.00
CA GLY A 215 -9.63 -1.92 -23.09
C GLY A 215 -10.92 -1.94 -23.91
N ARG A 216 -11.71 -0.88 -23.77
CA ARG A 216 -13.04 -0.65 -24.33
C ARG A 216 -13.36 -1.47 -25.60
N ARG A 217 -14.15 -2.55 -25.44
CA ARG A 217 -15.32 -2.87 -26.29
C ARG A 217 -16.12 -4.03 -25.70
N VAL A 218 -17.26 -3.72 -25.10
CA VAL A 218 -18.38 -4.69 -25.00
C VAL A 218 -19.49 -4.12 -25.86
N ASP A 219 -19.52 -4.54 -27.12
CA ASP A 219 -20.68 -4.38 -27.97
C ASP A 219 -21.79 -5.29 -27.41
N PHE A 220 -22.83 -4.70 -26.83
CA PHE A 220 -24.11 -5.39 -26.71
C PHE A 220 -24.86 -5.22 -28.04
N VAL A 221 -24.58 -6.13 -28.98
CA VAL A 221 -25.49 -6.42 -30.09
C VAL A 221 -26.68 -7.20 -29.55
N ASP A 222 -27.87 -6.76 -29.91
CA ASP A 222 -29.20 -7.30 -29.61
C ASP A 222 -29.29 -8.85 -29.52
N ARG A 223 -29.92 -9.34 -28.45
CA ARG A 223 -31.27 -9.96 -28.50
C ARG A 223 -31.82 -10.35 -27.13
#